data_AF-A0A2S5GB36-F1
#
_entry.id   AF-A0A2S5GB36-F1
#
_cell.length_a   1.000
_cell.length_b   1.000
_cell.length_c   1.000
_cell.angle_alpha   90.00
_cell.angle_beta   90.00
_cell.angle_gamma   90.00
#
_symmetry.space_group_name_H-M   'P 1'
#
loop_
_entity.id
_entity.type
_entity.pdbx_description
1 polymer ?
#
loop_
_entity_poly.entity_id
_entity_poly.type
_entity_poly.pdbx_seq_one_letter_code
_entity_poly.pdbx_strand_id
1 'polypeptide(L)'
;MDIKKKIHNEIESFTCPFDYRIATVGTTARDSLSFAVLPRRSALGYEAINFLVISPENAKEVFSLLDHQVHYVFVDIESKKDIKLMEIARQTIRKARIVSYKPNDTTLEAADLFLRHYFKDDIEGKNILIYGAGNLGSKLALRLAERGGCVFLNSRNEEKTKEIIKVLNYLLPKFTNNKINWVNLSAEPEVQLDCLISFTSSSHVIPPEFSRFLKEGALALDGGINNFTPQFILKAGERKIISYRLDVRAAFPHSVLFLVPYIQEFYSAIQGEKKLNGRTRLVAGGVIGNEGDIVADRIQNPTQIVGVANGVGGLKEEKDYTGEDVKHVNSLLQVIKKKS
;
A
#
# COMPACT_ATOMS: atom_id res chain seq x y z
N MET A 1 -23.74 -23.13 -9.15
CA MET A 1 -23.89 -21.84 -8.44
C MET A 1 -23.80 -20.74 -9.50
N ASP A 2 -24.81 -19.89 -9.64
CA ASP A 2 -24.89 -18.94 -10.77
C ASP A 2 -24.00 -17.71 -10.52
N ILE A 3 -22.82 -17.68 -11.17
CA ILE A 3 -21.86 -16.56 -11.14
C ILE A 3 -22.52 -15.27 -11.65
N LYS A 4 -23.34 -15.36 -12.71
CA LYS A 4 -23.95 -14.20 -13.35
C LYS A 4 -24.89 -13.49 -12.38
N LYS A 5 -25.75 -14.24 -11.70
CA LYS A 5 -26.66 -13.69 -10.68
C LYS A 5 -25.90 -12.99 -9.56
N LYS A 6 -24.79 -13.58 -9.07
CA LYS A 6 -23.98 -12.95 -8.03
C LYS A 6 -23.35 -11.64 -8.49
N ILE A 7 -22.81 -11.60 -9.70
CA ILE A 7 -22.20 -10.37 -10.26
C ILE A 7 -23.28 -9.30 -10.47
N HIS A 8 -24.45 -9.68 -10.99
CA HIS A 8 -25.57 -8.75 -11.21
C HIS A 8 -26.01 -8.08 -9.90
N ASN A 9 -26.22 -8.86 -8.84
CA ASN A 9 -26.57 -8.32 -7.52
C ASN A 9 -25.52 -7.33 -6.98
N GLU A 10 -24.23 -7.53 -7.28
CA GLU A 10 -23.18 -6.60 -6.90
C GLU A 10 -23.22 -5.33 -7.76
N ILE A 11 -23.46 -5.44 -9.07
CA ILE A 11 -23.60 -4.27 -9.97
C ILE A 11 -24.78 -3.39 -9.54
N GLU A 12 -25.92 -3.98 -9.18
CA GLU A 12 -27.10 -3.25 -8.71
C GLU A 12 -26.86 -2.52 -7.38
N SER A 13 -25.79 -2.88 -6.65
CA SER A 13 -25.50 -2.27 -5.35
C SER A 13 -24.81 -0.91 -5.42
N PHE A 14 -24.34 -0.49 -6.59
CA PHE A 14 -23.71 0.81 -6.74
C PHE A 14 -24.70 1.94 -6.48
N THR A 15 -24.32 2.84 -5.58
CA THR A 15 -25.03 4.10 -5.32
C THR A 15 -24.32 5.30 -5.91
N CYS A 16 -23.03 5.15 -6.27
CA CYS A 16 -22.25 6.23 -6.88
C CYS A 16 -22.52 6.40 -8.40
N PRO A 17 -22.21 7.59 -8.96
CA PRO A 17 -22.23 7.81 -10.40
C PRO A 17 -21.30 6.87 -11.14
N PHE A 18 -21.58 6.61 -12.43
CA PHE A 18 -20.83 5.64 -13.23
C PHE A 18 -19.31 5.84 -13.17
N ASP A 19 -18.83 7.08 -13.25
CA ASP A 19 -17.41 7.44 -13.24
C ASP A 19 -16.67 7.10 -11.94
N TYR A 20 -17.40 6.73 -10.89
CA TYR A 20 -16.86 6.35 -9.59
C TYR A 20 -17.02 4.85 -9.29
N ARG A 21 -17.53 4.06 -10.26
CA ARG A 21 -17.74 2.62 -10.11
C ARG A 21 -16.48 1.84 -10.46
N ILE A 22 -16.07 0.99 -9.53
CA ILE A 22 -14.88 0.14 -9.64
C ILE A 22 -15.30 -1.32 -9.47
N ALA A 23 -14.75 -2.21 -10.28
CA ALA A 23 -14.73 -3.63 -9.98
C ALA A 23 -13.29 -4.10 -9.77
N THR A 24 -13.00 -4.80 -8.68
CA THR A 24 -11.72 -5.47 -8.47
C THR A 24 -11.84 -6.96 -8.78
N VAL A 25 -10.86 -7.50 -9.50
CA VAL A 25 -10.80 -8.92 -9.85
C VAL A 25 -9.41 -9.43 -9.52
N GLY A 26 -9.34 -10.41 -8.62
CA GLY A 26 -8.07 -10.98 -8.20
C GLY A 26 -8.07 -12.50 -8.03
N THR A 27 -6.88 -13.02 -7.72
CA THR A 27 -6.69 -14.44 -7.39
C THR A 27 -6.21 -14.60 -5.94
N THR A 28 -6.25 -15.83 -5.44
CA THR A 28 -5.65 -16.20 -4.15
C THR A 28 -4.86 -17.48 -4.29
N ALA A 29 -3.89 -17.68 -3.41
CA ALA A 29 -3.13 -18.92 -3.32
C ALA A 29 -3.96 -20.09 -2.73
N ARG A 30 -5.16 -19.83 -2.20
CA ARG A 30 -6.06 -20.85 -1.64
C ARG A 30 -6.98 -21.45 -2.70
N ASP A 31 -7.24 -22.76 -2.61
CA ASP A 31 -8.12 -23.48 -3.54
C ASP A 31 -9.57 -23.61 -3.06
N SER A 32 -9.98 -22.84 -2.05
CA SER A 32 -11.23 -23.08 -1.32
C SER A 32 -12.51 -22.78 -2.12
N LEU A 33 -12.49 -21.90 -3.12
CA LEU A 33 -13.67 -21.50 -3.90
C LEU A 33 -13.31 -21.17 -5.35
N SER A 34 -14.14 -21.64 -6.30
CA SER A 34 -13.98 -21.35 -7.73
C SER A 34 -14.24 -19.89 -8.10
N PHE A 35 -15.15 -19.27 -7.35
CA PHE A 35 -15.51 -17.87 -7.44
C PHE A 35 -16.00 -17.38 -6.07
N ALA A 36 -15.61 -16.18 -5.67
CA ALA A 36 -16.12 -15.55 -4.47
C ALA A 36 -16.40 -14.06 -4.69
N VAL A 37 -17.49 -13.58 -4.09
CA VAL A 37 -17.73 -12.15 -3.89
C VAL A 37 -17.07 -11.76 -2.57
N LEU A 38 -16.26 -10.71 -2.60
CA LEU A 38 -15.57 -10.16 -1.44
C LEU A 38 -16.29 -8.89 -0.96
N PRO A 39 -16.07 -8.45 0.30
CA PRO A 39 -16.77 -7.28 0.85
C PRO A 39 -16.64 -6.04 -0.04
N ARG A 40 -17.74 -5.30 -0.19
CA ARG A 40 -17.77 -4.00 -0.87
C ARG A 40 -16.92 -2.97 -0.14
N ARG A 41 -16.43 -1.99 -0.88
CA ARG A 41 -15.58 -0.91 -0.35
C ARG A 41 -16.03 0.43 -0.90
N SER A 42 -15.88 1.49 -0.11
CA SER A 42 -16.19 2.85 -0.54
C SER A 42 -15.19 3.83 0.06
N ALA A 43 -14.65 4.74 -0.74
CA ALA A 43 -13.76 5.81 -0.30
C ALA A 43 -13.67 6.91 -1.34
N LEU A 44 -13.58 8.17 -0.90
CA LEU A 44 -13.34 9.33 -1.79
C LEU A 44 -14.35 9.42 -2.95
N GLY A 45 -15.61 9.04 -2.71
CA GLY A 45 -16.67 8.97 -3.72
C GLY A 45 -16.69 7.71 -4.58
N TYR A 46 -15.60 6.93 -4.60
CA TYR A 46 -15.52 5.66 -5.31
C TYR A 46 -16.20 4.54 -4.54
N GLU A 47 -16.84 3.63 -5.26
CA GLU A 47 -17.36 2.37 -4.74
C GLU A 47 -16.74 1.21 -5.52
N ALA A 48 -16.40 0.13 -4.80
CA ALA A 48 -15.82 -1.07 -5.38
C ALA A 48 -16.58 -2.33 -4.99
N ILE A 49 -16.98 -3.08 -6.01
CA ILE A 49 -17.38 -4.50 -5.90
C ILE A 49 -16.16 -5.37 -6.18
N ASN A 50 -16.04 -6.51 -5.50
CA ASN A 50 -14.76 -7.23 -5.41
C ASN A 50 -14.96 -8.72 -5.66
N PHE A 51 -14.18 -9.28 -6.56
CA PHE A 51 -14.32 -10.67 -7.01
C PHE A 51 -13.00 -11.44 -6.92
N LEU A 52 -13.12 -12.71 -6.54
CA LEU A 52 -12.06 -13.68 -6.61
C LEU A 52 -12.36 -14.71 -7.70
N VAL A 53 -11.39 -14.98 -8.56
CA VAL A 53 -11.44 -16.00 -9.60
C VAL A 53 -10.24 -16.94 -9.48
N ILE A 54 -10.42 -18.21 -9.84
CA ILE A 54 -9.34 -19.21 -9.83
C ILE A 54 -9.14 -19.93 -11.18
N SER A 55 -9.87 -19.53 -12.23
CA SER A 55 -9.69 -20.07 -13.57
C SER A 55 -9.77 -18.97 -14.63
N PRO A 56 -9.12 -19.15 -15.80
CA PRO A 56 -9.22 -18.22 -16.92
C PRO A 56 -10.65 -18.01 -17.43
N GLU A 57 -11.48 -19.06 -17.42
CA GLU A 57 -12.87 -19.03 -17.87
C GLU A 57 -13.71 -18.13 -16.96
N ASN A 58 -13.59 -18.32 -15.64
CA ASN A 58 -14.27 -17.47 -14.66
C ASN A 58 -13.81 -16.01 -14.78
N ALA A 59 -12.52 -15.78 -15.01
CA ALA A 59 -12.00 -14.43 -15.21
C ALA A 59 -12.60 -13.76 -16.45
N LYS A 60 -12.65 -14.48 -17.59
CA LYS A 60 -13.23 -13.99 -18.84
C LYS A 60 -14.72 -13.69 -18.69
N GLU A 61 -15.49 -14.56 -18.04
CA GLU A 61 -16.92 -14.34 -17.77
C GLU A 61 -17.13 -13.10 -16.89
N VAL A 62 -16.38 -12.97 -15.79
CA VAL A 62 -16.44 -11.81 -14.90
C VAL A 62 -16.13 -10.52 -15.65
N PHE A 63 -15.03 -10.47 -16.41
CA PHE A 63 -14.65 -9.27 -17.16
C PHE A 63 -15.69 -8.88 -18.21
N SER A 64 -16.25 -9.85 -18.93
CA SER A 64 -17.29 -9.59 -19.93
C SER A 64 -18.56 -8.99 -19.31
N LEU A 65 -18.93 -9.40 -18.10
CA LEU A 65 -20.10 -8.89 -17.40
C LEU A 65 -19.88 -7.49 -16.82
N LEU A 66 -18.63 -7.15 -16.48
CA LEU A 66 -18.28 -5.88 -15.85
C LEU A 66 -18.03 -4.72 -16.83
N ASP A 67 -17.57 -5.01 -18.05
CA ASP A 67 -17.05 -4.00 -19.00
C ASP A 67 -17.94 -2.76 -19.21
N HIS A 68 -19.26 -2.96 -19.32
CA HIS A 68 -20.21 -1.86 -19.53
C HIS A 68 -20.85 -1.33 -18.23
N GLN A 69 -20.51 -1.92 -17.09
CA GLN A 69 -21.20 -1.72 -15.81
C GLN A 69 -20.39 -0.88 -14.83
N VAL A 70 -19.08 -0.77 -15.05
CA VAL A 70 -18.15 0.02 -14.23
C VAL A 70 -17.28 0.91 -15.10
N HIS A 71 -16.81 2.03 -14.55
CA HIS A 71 -15.86 2.89 -15.24
C HIS A 71 -14.43 2.31 -15.16
N TYR A 72 -14.08 1.66 -14.04
CA TYR A 72 -12.76 1.07 -13.84
C TYR A 72 -12.82 -0.41 -13.49
N VAL A 73 -11.90 -1.20 -14.07
CA VAL A 73 -11.64 -2.58 -13.65
C VAL A 73 -10.21 -2.69 -13.13
N PHE A 74 -10.09 -2.97 -11.84
CA PHE A 74 -8.82 -3.14 -11.13
C PHE A 74 -8.45 -4.62 -11.15
N VAL A 75 -7.32 -4.93 -11.79
CA VAL A 75 -6.89 -6.30 -12.05
C VAL A 75 -5.68 -6.63 -11.21
N ASP A 76 -5.78 -7.68 -10.39
CA ASP A 76 -4.66 -8.20 -9.60
C ASP A 76 -3.52 -8.64 -10.54
N ILE A 77 -2.35 -8.05 -10.34
CA ILE A 77 -1.12 -8.40 -11.08
C ILE A 77 -0.18 -9.30 -10.28
N GLU A 78 -0.56 -9.69 -9.07
CA GLU A 78 0.23 -10.59 -8.24
C GLU A 78 -0.06 -12.02 -8.66
N SER A 79 0.89 -12.62 -9.40
CA SER A 79 0.80 -14.00 -9.90
C SER A 79 0.84 -15.04 -8.76
N LYS A 80 -0.28 -15.18 -8.04
CA LYS A 80 -0.47 -16.18 -6.97
C LYS A 80 -0.83 -17.56 -7.54
N LYS A 81 -1.30 -17.58 -8.79
CA LYS A 81 -1.62 -18.76 -9.61
C LYS A 81 -1.11 -18.52 -11.03
N ASP A 82 -0.99 -19.60 -11.81
CA ASP A 82 -0.67 -19.53 -13.24
C ASP A 82 -1.89 -19.07 -14.06
N ILE A 83 -2.34 -17.84 -13.80
CA ILE A 83 -3.46 -17.18 -14.48
C ILE A 83 -3.01 -15.77 -14.84
N LYS A 84 -2.91 -15.49 -16.13
CA LYS A 84 -2.54 -14.17 -16.64
C LYS A 84 -3.74 -13.22 -16.67
N LEU A 85 -4.25 -12.84 -15.49
CA LEU A 85 -5.47 -12.03 -15.36
C LEU A 85 -5.44 -10.74 -16.20
N MET A 86 -4.31 -10.03 -16.19
CA MET A 86 -4.14 -8.79 -16.97
C MET A 86 -4.26 -9.01 -18.48
N GLU A 87 -3.78 -10.15 -18.98
CA GLU A 87 -3.89 -10.49 -20.40
C GLU A 87 -5.35 -10.77 -20.77
N ILE A 88 -6.05 -11.58 -19.96
CA ILE A 88 -7.46 -11.90 -20.14
C ILE A 88 -8.32 -10.62 -20.09
N ALA A 89 -8.03 -9.72 -19.13
CA ALA A 89 -8.70 -8.43 -19.01
C ALA A 89 -8.56 -7.59 -20.30
N ARG A 90 -7.33 -7.43 -20.82
CA ARG A 90 -7.07 -6.68 -22.06
C ARG A 90 -7.73 -7.31 -23.29
N GLN A 91 -7.81 -8.63 -23.34
CA GLN A 91 -8.47 -9.34 -24.44
C GLN A 91 -10.00 -9.25 -24.37
N THR A 92 -10.58 -9.05 -23.19
CA THR A 92 -12.04 -9.13 -22.97
C THR A 92 -12.71 -7.76 -22.85
N ILE A 93 -12.09 -6.84 -22.12
CA ILE A 93 -12.64 -5.51 -21.82
C ILE A 93 -12.42 -4.58 -23.02
N ARG A 94 -13.43 -3.77 -23.35
CA ARG A 94 -13.45 -2.83 -24.47
C ARG A 94 -13.80 -1.40 -24.06
N LYS A 95 -14.59 -1.22 -23.00
CA LYS A 95 -15.10 0.08 -22.56
C LYS A 95 -14.53 0.52 -21.21
N ALA A 96 -14.51 -0.35 -20.21
CA ALA A 96 -13.99 0.01 -18.89
C ALA A 96 -12.48 0.25 -18.94
N ARG A 97 -12.00 1.17 -18.10
CA ARG A 97 -10.58 1.46 -17.95
C ARG A 97 -9.91 0.39 -17.09
N ILE A 98 -8.97 -0.35 -17.68
CA ILE A 98 -8.19 -1.36 -16.95
C ILE A 98 -7.10 -0.67 -16.14
N VAL A 99 -6.99 -1.04 -14.87
CA VAL A 99 -5.97 -0.56 -13.93
C VAL A 99 -5.28 -1.76 -13.30
N SER A 100 -3.95 -1.76 -13.27
CA SER A 100 -3.19 -2.74 -12.50
C SER A 100 -3.32 -2.49 -11.00
N TYR A 101 -3.59 -3.54 -10.23
CA TYR A 101 -3.82 -3.46 -8.80
C TYR A 101 -2.98 -4.52 -8.07
N LYS A 102 -2.42 -4.16 -6.91
CA LYS A 102 -1.64 -5.06 -6.04
C LYS A 102 -2.31 -5.19 -4.67
N PRO A 103 -3.20 -6.18 -4.48
CA PRO A 103 -3.93 -6.37 -3.23
C PRO A 103 -3.06 -6.52 -1.98
N ASN A 104 -1.86 -7.11 -2.09
CA ASN A 104 -0.96 -7.22 -0.94
C ASN A 104 -0.50 -5.84 -0.44
N ASP A 105 -0.32 -4.85 -1.31
CA ASP A 105 0.09 -3.51 -0.88
C ASP A 105 -1.03 -2.83 -0.07
N THR A 106 -2.30 -3.02 -0.47
CA THR A 106 -3.46 -2.59 0.34
C THR A 106 -3.58 -3.35 1.66
N THR A 107 -3.23 -4.64 1.69
CA THR A 107 -3.23 -5.44 2.92
C THR A 107 -2.14 -4.98 3.89
N LEU A 108 -0.94 -4.73 3.39
CA LEU A 108 0.17 -4.18 4.16
C LEU A 108 -0.20 -2.82 4.75
N GLU A 109 -0.81 -1.95 3.94
CA GLU A 109 -1.24 -0.63 4.39
C GLU A 109 -2.33 -0.72 5.48
N ALA A 110 -3.30 -1.61 5.32
CA ALA A 110 -4.32 -1.82 6.34
C ALA A 110 -3.72 -2.30 7.67
N ALA A 111 -2.72 -3.19 7.61
CA ALA A 111 -2.03 -3.66 8.81
C ALA A 111 -1.25 -2.54 9.50
N ASP A 112 -0.52 -1.74 8.72
CA ASP A 112 0.22 -0.58 9.23
C ASP A 112 -0.72 0.43 9.90
N LEU A 113 -1.80 0.83 9.22
CA LEU A 113 -2.82 1.75 9.75
C LEU A 113 -3.49 1.19 11.01
N PHE A 114 -3.82 -0.10 11.03
CA PHE A 114 -4.42 -0.74 12.19
C PHE A 114 -3.49 -0.70 13.40
N LEU A 115 -2.21 -1.04 13.23
CA LEU A 115 -1.24 -1.03 14.32
C LEU A 115 -0.99 0.39 14.83
N ARG A 116 -0.86 1.36 13.93
CA ARG A 116 -0.75 2.78 14.30
C ARG A 116 -1.97 3.26 15.07
N HIS A 117 -3.17 2.89 14.64
CA HIS A 117 -4.39 3.21 15.39
C HIS A 117 -4.39 2.55 16.78
N TYR A 118 -4.13 1.24 16.84
CA TYR A 118 -4.17 0.46 18.06
C TYR A 118 -3.15 0.96 19.10
N PHE A 119 -1.93 1.25 18.66
CA PHE A 119 -0.85 1.77 19.51
C PHE A 119 -0.80 3.30 19.57
N LYS A 120 -1.79 4.02 19.03
CA LYS A 120 -1.86 5.49 19.03
C LYS A 120 -0.60 6.17 18.47
N ASP A 121 -0.08 5.60 17.38
CA ASP A 121 1.15 5.98 16.68
C ASP A 121 2.46 5.80 17.50
N ASP A 122 2.39 5.14 18.66
CA ASP A 122 3.52 4.81 19.53
C ASP A 122 3.98 3.35 19.32
N ILE A 123 4.74 3.11 18.25
CA ILE A 123 5.32 1.79 17.92
C ILE A 123 6.71 1.59 18.56
N GLU A 124 7.36 2.68 18.96
CA GLU A 124 8.71 2.65 19.49
C GLU A 124 8.81 1.74 20.73
N GLY A 125 9.81 0.85 20.73
CA GLY A 125 10.07 -0.07 21.84
C GLY A 125 9.03 -1.20 22.03
N LYS A 126 7.94 -1.26 21.25
CA LYS A 126 6.99 -2.38 21.34
C LYS A 126 7.63 -3.67 20.86
N ASN A 127 7.43 -4.76 21.60
CA ASN A 127 7.90 -6.08 21.23
C ASN A 127 6.87 -6.76 20.32
N ILE A 128 7.20 -6.91 19.04
CA ILE A 128 6.27 -7.36 18.00
C ILE A 128 6.79 -8.62 17.34
N LEU A 129 6.07 -9.72 17.47
CA LEU A 129 6.33 -10.95 16.73
C LEU A 129 5.50 -11.00 15.45
N ILE A 130 6.15 -11.21 14.32
CA ILE A 130 5.51 -11.54 13.04
C ILE A 130 5.78 -13.00 12.72
N TYR A 131 4.71 -13.79 12.64
CA TYR A 131 4.75 -15.17 12.16
C TYR A 131 4.41 -15.20 10.66
N GLY A 132 5.42 -15.48 9.84
CA GLY A 132 5.35 -15.52 8.37
C GLY A 132 6.33 -14.55 7.72
N ALA A 133 7.49 -15.06 7.30
CA ALA A 133 8.55 -14.31 6.61
C ALA A 133 8.30 -14.15 5.09
N GLY A 134 7.04 -14.08 4.65
CA GLY A 134 6.67 -13.89 3.25
C GLY A 134 6.69 -12.42 2.82
N ASN A 135 6.15 -12.13 1.62
CA ASN A 135 6.05 -10.76 1.08
C ASN A 135 5.45 -9.76 2.09
N LEU A 136 4.28 -10.06 2.67
CA LEU A 136 3.60 -9.17 3.62
C LEU A 136 4.34 -9.03 4.94
N GLY A 137 4.68 -10.15 5.59
CA GLY A 137 5.33 -10.13 6.90
C GLY A 137 6.70 -9.48 6.90
N SER A 138 7.51 -9.73 5.86
CA SER A 138 8.85 -9.10 5.73
C SER A 138 8.77 -7.60 5.47
N LYS A 139 7.83 -7.14 4.63
CA LYS A 139 7.60 -5.70 4.41
C LYS A 139 7.10 -4.99 5.67
N LEU A 140 6.19 -5.63 6.42
CA LEU A 140 5.69 -5.06 7.67
C LEU A 140 6.79 -5.06 8.74
N ALA A 141 7.60 -6.11 8.83
CA ALA A 141 8.73 -6.17 9.74
C ALA A 141 9.68 -4.97 9.55
N LEU A 142 10.02 -4.66 8.30
CA LEU A 142 10.86 -3.51 7.96
C LEU A 142 10.19 -2.20 8.40
N ARG A 143 8.93 -1.98 8.02
CA ARG A 143 8.15 -0.76 8.39
C ARG A 143 8.04 -0.55 9.90
N LEU A 144 7.91 -1.61 10.69
CA LEU A 144 7.79 -1.52 12.15
C LEU A 144 9.15 -1.30 12.82
N ALA A 145 10.22 -1.93 12.31
CA ALA A 145 11.58 -1.70 12.79
C ALA A 145 12.06 -0.27 12.49
N GLU A 146 11.74 0.28 11.31
CA GLU A 146 12.02 1.68 10.96
C GLU A 146 11.31 2.68 11.89
N ARG A 147 10.17 2.30 12.48
CA ARG A 147 9.45 3.08 13.51
C ARG A 147 9.93 2.79 14.94
N GLY A 148 11.08 2.14 15.10
CA GLY A 148 11.68 1.86 16.41
C GLY A 148 11.09 0.65 17.14
N GLY A 149 10.25 -0.16 16.51
CA GLY A 149 9.71 -1.39 17.11
C GLY A 149 10.78 -2.47 17.32
N CYS A 150 10.67 -3.24 18.40
CA CYS A 150 11.48 -4.42 18.66
C CYS A 150 10.85 -5.62 17.92
N VAL A 151 11.24 -5.82 16.66
CA VAL A 151 10.60 -6.78 15.77
C VAL A 151 11.28 -8.15 15.81
N PHE A 152 10.46 -9.18 16.03
CA PHE A 152 10.84 -10.59 15.93
C PHE A 152 10.15 -11.23 14.73
N LEU A 153 10.89 -11.98 13.92
CA LEU A 153 10.35 -12.68 12.75
C LEU A 153 10.55 -14.19 12.90
N ASN A 154 9.49 -14.96 12.71
CA ASN A 154 9.52 -16.42 12.74
C ASN A 154 8.69 -16.98 11.59
N SER A 155 9.03 -18.17 11.09
CA SER A 155 8.18 -18.94 10.17
C SER A 155 8.55 -20.42 10.23
N ARG A 156 7.82 -21.25 9.48
CA ARG A 156 8.07 -22.70 9.37
C ARG A 156 9.48 -23.05 8.89
N ASN A 157 10.09 -22.23 8.04
CA ASN A 157 11.45 -22.46 7.55
C ASN A 157 12.40 -21.49 8.25
N GLU A 158 13.12 -21.99 9.25
CA GLU A 158 14.02 -21.20 10.08
C GLU A 158 15.17 -20.59 9.27
N GLU A 159 15.84 -21.41 8.46
CA GLU A 159 17.02 -21.00 7.68
C GLU A 159 16.66 -19.83 6.74
N LYS A 160 15.60 -20.01 5.94
CA LYS A 160 15.07 -18.96 5.06
C LYS A 160 14.66 -17.71 5.84
N THR A 161 14.08 -17.88 7.03
CA THR A 161 13.69 -16.74 7.86
C THR A 161 14.92 -15.96 8.32
N LYS A 162 15.98 -16.63 8.76
CA LYS A 162 17.24 -16.00 9.17
C LYS A 162 17.92 -15.27 8.02
N GLU A 163 17.90 -15.84 6.81
CA GLU A 163 18.41 -15.16 5.61
C GLU A 163 17.62 -13.87 5.30
N ILE A 164 16.29 -13.93 5.35
CA ILE A 164 15.43 -12.77 5.13
C ILE A 164 15.72 -11.70 6.18
N ILE A 165 15.82 -12.06 7.46
CA ILE A 165 16.17 -11.13 8.54
C ILE A 165 17.50 -10.44 8.25
N LYS A 166 18.52 -11.18 7.82
CA LYS A 166 19.83 -10.62 7.45
C LYS A 166 19.68 -9.57 6.35
N VAL A 167 18.91 -9.87 5.30
CA VAL A 167 18.65 -8.91 4.21
C VAL A 167 17.89 -7.68 4.70
N LEU A 168 16.81 -7.86 5.47
CA LEU A 168 16.03 -6.74 5.99
C LEU A 168 16.88 -5.81 6.88
N ASN A 169 17.75 -6.38 7.71
CA ASN A 169 18.66 -5.60 8.55
C ASN A 169 19.71 -4.81 7.74
N TYR A 170 20.01 -5.20 6.49
CA TYR A 170 20.83 -4.37 5.59
C TYR A 170 20.06 -3.19 4.99
N LEU A 171 18.73 -3.26 4.94
CA LEU A 171 17.89 -2.19 4.43
C LEU A 171 17.54 -1.14 5.48
N LEU A 172 17.70 -1.46 6.77
CA LEU A 172 17.39 -0.54 7.86
C LEU A 172 18.27 0.72 7.80
N PRO A 173 17.70 1.91 8.09
CA PRO A 173 18.47 3.13 8.24
C PRO A 173 19.62 2.96 9.25
N LYS A 174 20.76 3.62 8.98
CA LYS A 174 21.99 3.53 9.79
C LYS A 174 21.77 3.77 11.29
N PHE A 175 20.83 4.64 11.64
CA PHE A 175 20.54 5.04 13.02
C PHE A 175 19.34 4.30 13.64
N THR A 176 18.91 3.19 13.03
CA THR A 176 17.86 2.35 13.63
C THR A 176 18.41 1.63 14.85
N ASN A 177 17.80 1.87 16.02
CA ASN A 177 18.25 1.30 17.29
C ASN A 177 17.93 -0.19 17.42
N ASN A 178 16.81 -0.63 16.85
CA ASN A 178 16.30 -2.00 16.97
C ASN A 178 16.45 -2.76 15.65
N LYS A 179 17.23 -3.84 15.68
CA LYS A 179 17.31 -4.78 14.56
C LYS A 179 16.15 -5.76 14.59
N ILE A 180 15.82 -6.31 13.43
CA ILE A 180 14.89 -7.44 13.33
C ILE A 180 15.63 -8.69 13.78
N ASN A 181 15.02 -9.46 14.68
CA ASN A 181 15.62 -10.66 15.25
C ASN A 181 14.79 -11.91 14.96
N TRP A 182 15.43 -13.06 14.97
CA TRP A 182 14.72 -14.34 15.00
C TRP A 182 14.41 -14.71 16.45
N VAL A 183 13.29 -15.40 16.70
CA VAL A 183 12.94 -15.91 18.04
C VAL A 183 12.65 -17.40 17.99
N ASN A 184 13.12 -18.13 19.00
CA ASN A 184 12.81 -19.54 19.20
C ASN A 184 11.49 -19.69 19.97
N LEU A 185 10.44 -20.15 19.29
CA LEU A 185 9.11 -20.29 19.88
C LEU A 185 8.93 -21.59 20.69
N SER A 186 9.91 -22.50 20.63
CA SER A 186 9.93 -23.73 21.42
C SER A 186 10.44 -23.50 22.86
N ALA A 187 11.28 -22.47 23.06
CA ALA A 187 11.83 -22.12 24.36
C ALA A 187 10.87 -21.25 25.18
N GLU A 188 11.19 -21.03 26.46
CA GLU A 188 10.49 -20.06 27.29
C GLU A 188 10.73 -18.62 26.77
N PRO A 189 9.73 -17.72 26.90
CA PRO A 189 9.84 -16.36 26.41
C PRO A 189 10.89 -15.57 27.21
N GLU A 190 12.00 -15.22 26.56
CA GLU A 190 12.96 -14.24 27.09
C GLU A 190 12.38 -12.83 27.12
N VAL A 191 11.44 -12.54 26.20
CA VAL A 191 10.79 -11.25 26.04
C VAL A 191 9.28 -11.44 25.95
N GLN A 192 8.55 -10.63 26.71
CA GLN A 192 7.10 -10.54 26.62
C GLN A 192 6.68 -9.61 25.48
N LEU A 193 5.77 -10.09 24.64
CA LEU A 193 5.30 -9.43 23.41
C LEU A 193 4.10 -8.54 23.68
N ASP A 194 4.11 -7.36 23.06
CA ASP A 194 2.97 -6.45 22.97
C ASP A 194 2.05 -6.81 21.81
N CYS A 195 2.60 -7.46 20.78
CA CYS A 195 1.86 -7.84 19.59
C CYS A 195 2.36 -9.15 18.96
N LEU A 196 1.42 -9.99 18.53
CA LEU A 196 1.62 -11.11 17.61
C LEU A 196 0.85 -10.83 16.33
N ILE A 197 1.51 -10.95 15.18
CA ILE A 197 0.90 -10.78 13.85
C ILE A 197 1.15 -12.03 13.05
N SER A 198 0.11 -12.59 12.42
CA SER A 198 0.26 -13.74 11.52
C SER A 198 0.00 -13.35 10.07
N PHE A 199 0.99 -13.58 9.21
CA PHE A 199 0.91 -13.40 7.75
C PHE A 199 1.37 -14.65 7.01
N THR A 200 0.56 -15.71 7.08
CA THR A 200 0.78 -16.93 6.29
C THR A 200 -0.46 -17.35 5.51
N SER A 201 -0.25 -18.01 4.37
CA SER A 201 -1.31 -18.62 3.59
C SER A 201 -1.86 -19.90 4.23
N SER A 202 -1.08 -20.55 5.10
CA SER A 202 -1.49 -21.74 5.86
C SER A 202 -2.56 -21.40 6.90
N SER A 203 -3.40 -22.37 7.25
CA SER A 203 -4.42 -22.20 8.29
C SER A 203 -4.01 -22.94 9.58
N HIS A 204 -4.46 -22.44 10.72
CA HIS A 204 -4.31 -23.04 12.05
C HIS A 204 -2.85 -23.32 12.45
N VAL A 205 -1.95 -22.39 12.15
CA VAL A 205 -0.51 -22.53 12.42
C VAL A 205 -0.05 -21.85 13.70
N ILE A 206 -0.91 -21.06 14.35
CA ILE A 206 -0.61 -20.43 15.63
C ILE A 206 -1.27 -21.27 16.73
N PRO A 207 -0.48 -22.09 17.44
CA PRO A 207 -0.98 -23.01 18.44
C PRO A 207 -1.14 -22.28 19.80
N PRO A 208 -1.87 -22.85 20.77
CA PRO A 208 -2.18 -22.17 22.04
C PRO A 208 -0.94 -21.78 22.86
N GLU A 209 0.20 -22.44 22.67
CA GLU A 209 1.46 -22.16 23.36
C GLU A 209 1.95 -20.74 23.06
N PHE A 210 1.65 -20.18 21.89
CA PHE A 210 2.07 -18.83 21.52
C PHE A 210 1.49 -17.76 22.45
N SER A 211 0.35 -18.04 23.08
CA SER A 211 -0.24 -17.14 24.08
C SER A 211 0.70 -16.86 25.26
N ARG A 212 1.66 -17.77 25.56
CA ARG A 212 2.62 -17.59 26.66
C ARG A 212 3.59 -16.44 26.47
N PHE A 213 3.86 -16.10 25.21
CA PHE A 213 4.75 -15.01 24.84
C PHE A 213 4.07 -13.63 24.93
N LEU A 214 2.74 -13.58 25.04
CA LEU A 214 1.97 -12.33 24.97
C LEU A 214 1.60 -11.83 26.38
N LYS A 215 1.78 -10.52 26.59
CA LYS A 215 1.34 -9.83 27.81
C LYS A 215 -0.19 -9.84 27.94
N GLU A 216 -0.69 -9.62 29.16
CA GLU A 216 -2.11 -9.29 29.35
C GLU A 216 -2.44 -8.01 28.58
N GLY A 217 -3.55 -7.99 27.83
CA GLY A 217 -3.93 -6.86 26.97
C GLY A 217 -3.13 -6.73 25.67
N ALA A 218 -2.19 -7.65 25.40
CA ALA A 218 -1.46 -7.68 24.14
C ALA A 218 -2.39 -7.94 22.95
N LEU A 219 -1.93 -7.55 21.76
CA LEU A 219 -2.65 -7.71 20.49
C LEU A 219 -2.24 -9.02 19.79
N ALA A 220 -3.21 -9.79 19.32
CA ALA A 220 -3.02 -10.87 18.35
C ALA A 220 -3.78 -10.55 17.05
N LEU A 221 -3.07 -10.28 15.96
CA LEU A 221 -3.63 -9.88 14.66
C LEU A 221 -3.45 -10.98 13.61
N ASP A 222 -4.55 -11.55 13.13
CA ASP A 222 -4.56 -12.50 12.01
C ASP A 222 -4.74 -11.76 10.67
N GLY A 223 -3.64 -11.59 9.94
CA GLY A 223 -3.63 -11.06 8.58
C GLY A 223 -3.65 -12.12 7.47
N GLY A 224 -3.42 -13.39 7.81
CA GLY A 224 -3.41 -14.51 6.86
C GLY A 224 -4.76 -15.22 6.70
N ILE A 225 -5.73 -14.92 7.57
CA ILE A 225 -7.08 -15.52 7.64
C ILE A 225 -7.04 -16.97 8.11
N ASN A 226 -7.69 -17.26 9.24
CA ASN A 226 -7.73 -18.58 9.87
C ASN A 226 -6.34 -19.07 10.28
N ASN A 227 -5.40 -18.19 10.60
CA ASN A 227 -4.07 -18.61 11.04
C ASN A 227 -4.07 -19.09 12.50
N PHE A 228 -4.98 -18.56 13.31
CA PHE A 228 -5.12 -18.97 14.71
C PHE A 228 -5.83 -20.31 14.84
N THR A 229 -5.33 -21.17 15.73
CA THR A 229 -6.06 -22.37 16.16
C THR A 229 -7.25 -21.96 17.06
N PRO A 230 -8.35 -22.71 17.08
CA PRO A 230 -9.44 -22.47 18.02
C PRO A 230 -8.95 -22.44 19.48
N GLN A 231 -8.01 -23.31 19.84
CA GLN A 231 -7.41 -23.39 21.17
C GLN A 231 -6.59 -22.14 21.50
N PHE A 232 -5.87 -21.57 20.53
CA PHE A 232 -5.20 -20.28 20.73
C PHE A 232 -6.19 -19.17 21.06
N ILE A 233 -7.31 -19.08 20.33
CA ILE A 233 -8.33 -18.04 20.57
C ILE A 233 -8.90 -18.15 21.98
N LEU A 234 -9.23 -19.37 22.44
CA LEU A 234 -9.72 -19.62 23.80
C LEU A 234 -8.70 -19.17 24.86
N LYS A 235 -7.45 -19.64 24.74
CA LYS A 235 -6.38 -19.32 25.69
C LYS A 235 -5.96 -17.85 25.66
N ALA A 236 -6.05 -17.21 24.50
CA ALA A 236 -5.87 -15.77 24.36
C ALA A 236 -6.95 -15.02 25.15
N GLY A 237 -8.22 -15.44 25.04
CA GLY A 237 -9.32 -14.87 25.81
C GLY A 237 -9.13 -15.00 27.32
N GLU A 238 -8.73 -16.17 27.80
CA GLU A 238 -8.42 -16.41 29.23
C GLU A 238 -7.34 -15.47 29.77
N ARG A 239 -6.36 -15.12 28.93
CA ARG A 239 -5.26 -14.20 29.25
C ARG A 239 -5.56 -12.73 28.91
N LYS A 240 -6.79 -12.41 28.52
CA LYS A 240 -7.22 -11.08 28.06
C LYS A 240 -6.35 -10.52 26.92
N ILE A 241 -5.87 -11.39 26.06
CA ILE A 241 -5.20 -11.02 24.80
C ILE A 241 -6.29 -10.66 23.80
N ILE A 242 -6.16 -9.50 23.18
CA ILE A 242 -7.15 -8.97 22.23
C ILE A 242 -6.85 -9.56 20.85
N SER A 243 -7.78 -10.35 20.32
CA SER A 243 -7.62 -11.02 19.02
C SER A 243 -8.44 -10.33 17.94
N TYR A 244 -7.79 -9.94 16.84
CA TYR A 244 -8.43 -9.38 15.66
C TYR A 244 -8.08 -10.15 14.39
N ARG A 245 -9.02 -10.16 13.44
CA ARG A 245 -8.72 -10.43 12.04
C ARG A 245 -8.54 -9.09 11.34
N LEU A 246 -7.50 -8.98 10.50
CA LEU A 246 -7.26 -7.76 9.74
C LEU A 246 -8.40 -7.49 8.76
N ASP A 247 -8.96 -6.28 8.83
CA ASP A 247 -9.92 -5.77 7.86
C ASP A 247 -9.22 -4.82 6.87
N VAL A 248 -9.05 -5.29 5.63
CA VAL A 248 -8.34 -4.55 4.58
C VAL A 248 -9.13 -3.36 4.03
N ARG A 249 -10.41 -3.18 4.40
CA ARG A 249 -11.24 -2.05 3.93
C ARG A 249 -10.68 -0.71 4.38
N ALA A 250 -10.02 -0.66 5.53
CA ALA A 250 -9.42 0.57 6.07
C ALA A 250 -8.40 1.21 5.12
N ALA A 251 -7.74 0.43 4.26
CA ALA A 251 -6.75 0.91 3.31
C ALA A 251 -7.27 1.03 1.86
N PHE A 252 -8.57 0.86 1.62
CA PHE A 252 -9.14 1.06 0.28
C PHE A 252 -8.84 2.44 -0.34
N PRO A 253 -8.79 3.56 0.42
CA PRO A 253 -8.37 4.84 -0.13
C PRO A 253 -7.04 4.77 -0.88
N HIS A 254 -6.05 4.02 -0.37
CA HIS A 254 -4.75 3.83 -1.03
C HIS A 254 -4.89 3.22 -2.44
N SER A 255 -5.88 2.34 -2.65
CA SER A 255 -6.09 1.73 -3.96
C SER A 255 -6.58 2.74 -5.00
N VAL A 256 -7.28 3.81 -4.59
CA VAL A 256 -7.93 4.76 -5.50
C VAL A 256 -7.26 6.13 -5.58
N LEU A 257 -6.21 6.39 -4.78
CA LEU A 257 -5.53 7.70 -4.74
C LEU A 257 -5.09 8.20 -6.12
N PHE A 258 -4.59 7.33 -6.99
CA PHE A 258 -4.14 7.72 -8.33
C PHE A 258 -5.29 8.16 -9.27
N LEU A 259 -6.55 7.85 -8.91
CA LEU A 259 -7.74 8.31 -9.62
C LEU A 259 -8.20 9.69 -9.16
N VAL A 260 -7.76 10.15 -7.98
CA VAL A 260 -8.18 11.43 -7.42
C VAL A 260 -7.74 12.58 -8.35
N PRO A 261 -8.64 13.53 -8.67
CA PRO A 261 -8.34 14.64 -9.58
C PRO A 261 -7.05 15.40 -9.23
N TYR A 262 -6.83 15.66 -7.94
CA TYR A 262 -5.61 16.30 -7.45
C TYR A 262 -4.32 15.61 -7.93
N ILE A 263 -4.27 14.27 -7.88
CA ILE A 263 -3.09 13.51 -8.33
C ILE A 263 -2.95 13.57 -9.86
N GLN A 264 -4.06 13.53 -10.60
CA GLN A 264 -4.03 13.65 -12.06
C GLN A 264 -3.62 15.04 -12.53
N GLU A 265 -4.12 16.09 -11.86
CA GLU A 265 -3.76 17.49 -12.09
C GLU A 265 -2.31 17.78 -11.77
N PHE A 266 -1.73 17.10 -10.78
CA PHE A 266 -0.30 17.23 -10.49
C PHE A 266 0.54 16.98 -11.76
N TYR A 267 0.24 15.91 -12.50
CA TYR A 267 1.00 15.55 -13.70
C TYR A 267 0.66 16.39 -14.94
N SER A 268 -0.50 17.04 -14.99
CA SER A 268 -0.94 17.80 -16.17
C SER A 268 -0.80 19.32 -16.03
N ALA A 269 -0.84 19.86 -14.81
CA ALA A 269 -0.87 21.30 -14.55
C ALA A 269 0.22 21.79 -13.58
N ILE A 270 0.74 20.93 -12.70
CA ILE A 270 1.78 21.31 -11.74
C ILE A 270 3.16 20.96 -12.28
N GLN A 271 3.37 19.70 -12.65
CA GLN A 271 4.64 19.19 -13.15
C GLN A 271 4.87 19.61 -14.61
N GLY A 272 6.10 20.00 -14.91
CA GLY A 272 6.52 20.23 -16.28
C GLY A 272 7.59 21.31 -16.40
N GLU A 273 7.76 21.76 -17.63
CA GLU A 273 8.71 22.79 -18.01
C GLU A 273 8.04 23.83 -18.91
N LYS A 274 8.52 25.07 -18.85
CA LYS A 274 8.03 26.18 -19.66
C LYS A 274 9.12 27.21 -19.87
N LYS A 275 9.20 27.79 -21.07
CA LYS A 275 10.01 28.99 -21.30
C LYS A 275 9.20 30.25 -21.01
N LEU A 276 9.69 31.08 -20.10
CA LEU A 276 9.19 32.42 -19.83
C LEU A 276 9.94 33.43 -20.71
N ASN A 277 9.19 34.30 -21.40
CA ASN A 277 9.74 35.36 -22.26
C ASN A 277 10.78 34.86 -23.29
N GLY A 278 10.66 33.59 -23.71
CA GLY A 278 11.56 32.95 -24.68
C GLY A 278 12.98 32.65 -24.20
N ARG A 279 13.35 33.00 -22.95
CA ARG A 279 14.72 32.86 -22.43
C ARG A 279 14.81 32.01 -21.16
N THR A 280 14.02 32.36 -20.15
CA THR A 280 14.12 31.73 -18.83
C THR A 280 13.35 30.42 -18.83
N ARG A 281 14.04 29.28 -18.64
CA ARG A 281 13.36 28.00 -18.44
C ARG A 281 12.91 27.89 -16.98
N LEU A 282 11.63 27.60 -16.83
CA LEU A 282 10.94 27.34 -15.58
C LEU A 282 10.65 25.84 -15.50
N VAL A 283 10.96 25.22 -14.37
CA VAL A 283 10.66 23.82 -14.09
C VAL A 283 9.89 23.68 -12.77
N ALA A 284 9.03 22.67 -12.69
CA ALA A 284 8.23 22.39 -11.50
C ALA A 284 7.88 20.88 -11.40
N GLY A 285 7.44 20.46 -10.21
CA GLY A 285 6.94 19.11 -9.96
C GLY A 285 7.98 17.99 -10.14
N GLY A 286 9.24 18.25 -9.77
CA GLY A 286 10.32 17.25 -9.82
C GLY A 286 11.04 17.13 -11.17
N VAL A 287 10.76 18.01 -12.13
CA VAL A 287 11.58 18.11 -13.36
C VAL A 287 12.97 18.63 -13.00
N ILE A 288 14.01 17.93 -13.46
CA ILE A 288 15.40 18.32 -13.24
C ILE A 288 15.72 19.53 -14.14
N GLY A 289 16.02 20.66 -13.52
CA GLY A 289 16.47 21.88 -14.19
C GLY A 289 17.94 21.79 -14.58
N ASN A 290 18.30 22.44 -15.69
CA ASN A 290 19.68 22.76 -15.99
C ASN A 290 20.20 23.79 -14.99
N GLU A 291 21.51 23.95 -14.90
CA GLU A 291 22.07 25.01 -14.07
C GLU A 291 21.54 26.39 -14.51
N GLY A 292 21.00 27.17 -13.57
CA GLY A 292 20.44 28.50 -13.83
C GLY A 292 18.96 28.53 -14.21
N ASP A 293 18.32 27.37 -14.39
CA ASP A 293 16.87 27.30 -14.55
C ASP A 293 16.15 27.70 -13.26
N ILE A 294 14.95 28.28 -13.40
CA ILE A 294 14.14 28.66 -12.24
C ILE A 294 13.24 27.49 -11.83
N VAL A 295 13.27 27.14 -10.55
CA VAL A 295 12.39 26.12 -9.95
C VAL A 295 11.23 26.82 -9.27
N ALA A 296 10.00 26.45 -9.63
CA ALA A 296 8.77 26.97 -9.02
C ALA A 296 7.88 25.85 -8.47
N ASP A 297 6.87 26.24 -7.69
CA ASP A 297 5.90 25.33 -7.08
C ASP A 297 5.01 24.63 -8.12
N ARG A 298 4.70 25.33 -9.23
CA ARG A 298 3.85 24.83 -10.33
C ARG A 298 4.17 25.51 -11.64
N ILE A 299 3.92 24.80 -12.75
CA ILE A 299 4.18 25.34 -14.09
C ILE A 299 3.06 26.28 -14.57
N GLN A 300 1.81 25.95 -14.28
CA GLN A 300 0.66 26.80 -14.60
C GLN A 300 0.38 27.75 -13.44
N ASN A 301 0.43 29.06 -13.71
CA ASN A 301 0.19 30.12 -12.72
C ASN A 301 1.06 29.97 -11.45
N PRO A 302 2.40 30.04 -11.58
CA PRO A 302 3.30 29.90 -10.43
C PRO A 302 2.94 30.89 -9.33
N THR A 303 3.05 30.44 -8.07
CA THR A 303 2.74 31.25 -6.89
C THR A 303 3.98 31.47 -6.02
N GLN A 304 4.98 30.59 -6.15
CA GLN A 304 6.20 30.62 -5.37
C GLN A 304 7.40 30.23 -6.24
N ILE A 305 8.51 30.95 -6.05
CA ILE A 305 9.82 30.54 -6.53
C ILE A 305 10.46 29.70 -5.43
N VAL A 306 10.85 28.47 -5.77
CA VAL A 306 11.53 27.55 -4.85
C VAL A 306 13.03 27.84 -4.83
N GLY A 307 13.61 28.17 -5.99
CA GLY A 307 15.01 28.56 -6.10
C GLY A 307 15.54 28.48 -7.53
N VAL A 308 16.86 28.45 -7.66
CA VAL A 308 17.59 28.28 -8.92
C VAL A 308 18.23 26.91 -8.96
N ALA A 309 18.06 26.19 -10.06
CA ALA A 309 18.59 24.84 -10.23
C ALA A 309 20.12 24.84 -10.34
N ASN A 310 20.74 23.81 -9.76
CA ASN A 310 22.19 23.58 -9.83
C ASN A 310 22.62 22.61 -10.94
N GLY A 311 21.68 22.18 -11.80
CA GLY A 311 21.96 21.25 -12.91
C GLY A 311 21.99 19.75 -12.56
N VAL A 312 21.91 19.38 -11.27
CA VAL A 312 22.01 17.98 -10.82
C VAL A 312 20.84 17.52 -9.94
N GLY A 313 19.72 18.24 -10.00
CA GLY A 313 18.50 17.93 -9.24
C GLY A 313 18.40 18.60 -7.86
N GLY A 314 19.34 19.48 -7.53
CA GLY A 314 19.31 20.33 -6.33
C GLY A 314 19.12 21.81 -6.66
N LEU A 315 19.22 22.64 -5.61
CA LEU A 315 19.17 24.09 -5.71
C LEU A 315 20.54 24.69 -5.43
N LYS A 316 20.84 25.84 -6.04
CA LYS A 316 21.98 26.68 -5.68
C LYS A 316 21.71 27.36 -4.33
N GLU A 317 22.76 27.62 -3.56
CA GLU A 317 22.67 28.57 -2.45
C GLU A 317 22.56 30.00 -3.01
N GLU A 318 21.85 30.90 -2.31
CA GLU A 318 21.63 32.28 -2.80
C GLU A 318 22.93 33.05 -3.08
N LYS A 319 23.99 32.78 -2.30
CA LYS A 319 25.31 33.40 -2.49
C LYS A 319 25.97 33.01 -3.82
N ASP A 320 25.56 31.90 -4.41
CA ASP A 320 26.09 31.35 -5.66
C ASP A 320 25.26 31.80 -6.88
N TYR A 321 24.27 32.68 -6.67
CA TYR A 321 23.43 33.17 -7.77
C TYR A 321 24.25 34.11 -8.66
N THR A 322 24.25 33.80 -9.95
CA THR A 322 24.82 34.70 -10.95
C THR A 322 23.92 35.91 -11.16
N GLY A 323 24.45 36.96 -11.81
CA GLY A 323 23.63 38.11 -12.21
C GLY A 323 22.49 37.73 -13.16
N GLU A 324 22.60 36.63 -13.90
CA GLU A 324 21.54 36.10 -14.76
C GLU A 324 20.46 35.39 -13.93
N ASP A 325 20.87 34.60 -12.93
CA ASP A 325 19.96 33.94 -12.00
C ASP A 325 19.06 34.96 -11.28
N VAL A 326 19.65 36.04 -10.76
CA VAL A 326 18.91 37.12 -10.09
C VAL A 326 17.93 37.81 -11.05
N LYS A 327 18.31 38.01 -12.31
CA LYS A 327 17.40 38.59 -13.34
C LYS A 327 16.23 37.66 -13.62
N HIS A 328 16.49 36.37 -13.77
CA HIS A 328 15.47 35.35 -14.01
C HIS A 328 14.48 35.26 -12.84
N VAL A 329 14.97 35.22 -11.60
CA VAL A 329 14.14 35.24 -10.39
C VAL A 329 13.25 36.48 -10.35
N ASN A 330 13.84 37.67 -10.52
CA ASN A 330 13.09 38.93 -10.50
C ASN A 330 12.03 39.00 -11.62
N SER A 331 12.34 38.48 -12.81
CA SER A 331 11.40 38.44 -13.92
C SER A 331 10.15 37.62 -13.57
N LEU A 332 10.32 36.49 -12.88
CA LEU A 332 9.21 35.65 -12.46
C LEU A 332 8.45 36.25 -11.28
N LEU A 333 9.12 36.89 -10.32
CA LEU A 333 8.45 37.61 -9.23
C LEU A 333 7.49 38.68 -9.75
N GLN A 334 7.83 39.38 -10.84
CA GLN A 334 6.91 40.33 -11.46
C GLN A 334 5.68 39.65 -12.08
N VAL A 335 5.84 38.48 -12.68
CA VAL A 335 4.73 37.70 -13.24
C VAL A 335 3.79 37.24 -12.13
N ILE A 336 4.34 36.78 -11.00
CA ILE A 336 3.57 36.36 -9.83
C ILE A 336 2.79 37.56 -9.26
N LYS A 337 3.47 38.69 -9.00
CA LYS A 337 2.85 39.90 -8.43
C LYS A 337 1.77 40.54 -9.29
N LYS A 338 1.81 40.38 -10.63
CA LYS A 338 0.76 40.89 -11.54
C LYS A 338 -0.54 40.07 -11.52
N LYS A 339 -0.50 38.87 -10.93
CA LYS A 339 -1.63 37.95 -10.86
C LYS A 339 -2.26 37.84 -9.46
N SER A 340 -1.54 38.30 -8.43
CA SER A 340 -2.09 38.62 -7.11
C SER A 340 -2.82 39.95 -7.14
#